data_AF-A0A0F9HDC0-F1
#
_entry.id   AF-A0A0F9HDC0-F1
#
_cell.length_a   1.000
_cell.length_b   1.000
_cell.length_c   1.000
_cell.angle_alpha   90.00
_cell.angle_beta   90.00
_cell.angle_gamma   90.00
#
_symmetry.space_group_name_H-M   'P 1'
#
loop_
_entity.id
_entity.type
_entity.pdbx_description
1 polymer ?
#
loop_
_entity_poly.entity_id
_entity_poly.type
_entity_poly.pdbx_seq_one_letter_code
_entity_poly.pdbx_strand_id
1 'polypeptide(L)'
;MTTLNLEIAASSDDALERKSTKEMFTTLNDSWFGSFAWTALNGLRFTGISGLSGATIDAATLEFHSLSTDSGSFGGIWGAEDAENPPTFAATNGDISNRTLTPTTCEGDGNDFGNWVSSTIHTFTGPSPGIKGIIQELSDN
;
A
#
# COMPACT_ATOMS: atom_id res chain seq x y z
N MET A 1 -14.29 14.49 15.24
CA MET A 1 -13.29 13.62 14.61
C MET A 1 -13.96 12.99 13.41
N THR A 2 -13.40 13.18 12.22
CA THR A 2 -13.90 12.57 10.98
C THR A 2 -13.11 11.28 10.76
N THR A 3 -13.80 10.19 10.45
CA THR A 3 -13.18 8.93 10.06
C THR A 3 -13.46 8.71 8.58
N LEU A 4 -12.42 8.42 7.81
CA LEU A 4 -12.53 8.02 6.40
C LEU A 4 -12.29 6.51 6.32
N ASN A 5 -13.27 5.78 5.79
CA ASN A 5 -13.13 4.36 5.46
C ASN A 5 -13.13 4.26 3.94
N LEU A 6 -11.99 3.89 3.36
CA LEU A 6 -11.76 3.87 1.92
C LEU A 6 -11.34 2.47 1.49
N GLU A 7 -11.76 2.08 0.29
CA GLU A 7 -11.38 0.83 -0.34
C GLU A 7 -10.81 1.09 -1.74
N ILE A 8 -10.06 0.11 -2.25
CA ILE A 8 -9.61 0.10 -3.64
C ILE A 8 -10.86 0.07 -4.54
N ALA A 9 -11.04 1.09 -5.38
CA ALA A 9 -12.29 1.34 -6.07
C ALA A 9 -12.38 0.68 -7.47
N ALA A 10 -11.25 0.45 -8.12
CA ALA A 10 -11.15 -0.19 -9.42
C ALA A 10 -10.01 -1.20 -9.47
N SER A 11 -10.06 -2.17 -10.38
CA SER A 11 -8.96 -3.14 -10.57
C SER A 11 -7.65 -2.52 -11.06
N SER A 12 -7.69 -1.28 -11.52
CA SER A 12 -6.50 -0.50 -11.89
C SER A 12 -6.00 0.37 -10.74
N ASP A 13 -6.68 0.35 -9.59
CA ASP A 13 -6.24 1.04 -8.37
C ASP A 13 -5.32 0.15 -7.51
N ASP A 14 -5.16 -1.12 -7.85
CA ASP A 14 -4.12 -1.99 -7.31
C ASP A 14 -3.33 -2.68 -8.42
N ALA A 15 -2.05 -2.93 -8.15
CA ALA A 15 -1.17 -3.62 -9.08
C ALA A 15 0.04 -4.21 -8.37
N LEU A 16 0.64 -5.22 -9.00
CA LEU A 16 1.99 -5.67 -8.68
C LEU A 16 2.96 -5.31 -9.80
N GLU A 17 4.19 -4.97 -9.42
CA GLU A 17 5.31 -4.86 -10.35
C GLU A 17 6.38 -5.88 -9.98
N ARG A 18 6.79 -6.71 -10.93
CA ARG A 18 7.89 -7.64 -10.73
C ARG A 18 9.23 -6.91 -10.73
N LYS A 19 9.93 -6.91 -9.60
CA LYS A 19 11.15 -6.13 -9.38
C LYS A 19 12.28 -6.40 -10.40
N SER A 20 12.39 -7.64 -10.89
CA SER A 20 13.47 -8.04 -11.81
C SER A 20 13.28 -7.57 -13.26
N THR A 21 12.03 -7.47 -13.73
CA THR A 21 11.69 -7.18 -15.14
C THR A 21 10.88 -5.91 -15.32
N LYS A 22 10.41 -5.33 -14.21
CA LYS A 22 9.43 -4.23 -14.16
C LYS A 22 8.08 -4.55 -14.80
N GLU A 23 7.79 -5.83 -15.01
CA GLU A 23 6.52 -6.27 -15.59
C GLU A 23 5.36 -5.95 -14.65
N MET A 24 4.28 -5.39 -15.20
CA MET A 24 3.10 -4.97 -14.46
C MET A 24 2.00 -6.01 -14.49
N PHE A 25 1.34 -6.21 -13.35
CA PHE A 25 0.19 -7.08 -13.17
C PHE A 25 -0.96 -6.28 -12.55
N THR A 26 -1.93 -5.89 -13.37
CA THR A 26 -3.07 -5.01 -13.00
C THR A 26 -4.43 -5.73 -13.00
N THR A 27 -4.42 -7.06 -13.03
CA THR A 27 -5.65 -7.88 -13.14
C THR A 27 -5.59 -9.14 -12.27
N LEU A 28 -4.65 -9.18 -11.32
CA LEU A 28 -4.56 -10.28 -10.38
C LEU A 28 -5.73 -10.22 -9.40
N ASN A 29 -6.10 -11.40 -8.89
CA ASN A 29 -7.16 -11.57 -7.90
C ASN A 29 -6.61 -11.61 -6.46
N ASP A 30 -5.29 -11.50 -6.30
CA ASP A 30 -4.57 -11.42 -5.05
C ASP A 30 -3.32 -10.55 -5.19
N SER A 31 -2.89 -10.00 -4.06
CA SER A 31 -1.61 -9.33 -3.87
C SER A 31 -0.79 -10.10 -2.85
N TRP A 32 0.53 -10.10 -3.02
CA TRP A 32 1.43 -10.70 -2.04
C TRP A 32 2.51 -9.71 -1.61
N PHE A 33 2.79 -9.77 -0.32
CA PHE A 33 3.88 -9.01 0.29
C PHE A 33 5.11 -9.90 0.36
N GLY A 34 6.23 -9.42 -0.18
CA GLY A 34 7.49 -10.18 -0.22
C GLY A 34 7.68 -11.02 -1.48
N SER A 35 7.96 -12.31 -1.29
CA SER A 35 8.35 -13.22 -2.38
C SER A 35 7.58 -14.54 -2.31
N PHE A 36 6.72 -14.77 -3.29
CA PHE A 36 6.11 -16.08 -3.53
C PHE A 36 6.87 -16.84 -4.63
N ALA A 37 6.81 -16.37 -5.87
CA ALA A 37 7.62 -16.87 -7.00
C ALA A 37 8.68 -15.85 -7.47
N TRP A 38 8.45 -14.58 -7.16
CA TRP A 38 9.34 -13.46 -7.44
C TRP A 38 9.02 -12.31 -6.46
N THR A 39 9.96 -11.38 -6.32
CA THR A 39 9.81 -10.20 -5.46
C THR A 39 8.98 -9.12 -6.14
N ALA A 40 7.90 -8.69 -5.50
CA ALA A 40 6.97 -7.68 -6.00
C ALA A 40 7.14 -6.33 -5.33
N LEU A 41 6.90 -5.26 -6.09
CA LEU A 41 6.40 -4.01 -5.54
C LEU A 41 4.88 -4.04 -5.60
N ASN A 42 4.23 -3.53 -4.56
CA ASN A 42 2.78 -3.40 -4.48
C ASN A 42 2.41 -1.93 -4.71
N GLY A 43 1.41 -1.70 -5.54
CA GLY A 43 0.81 -0.40 -5.76
C GLY A 43 -0.63 -0.44 -5.27
N LEU A 44 -1.00 0.46 -4.37
CA LEU A 44 -2.35 0.56 -3.80
C LEU A 44 -2.79 2.03 -3.87
N ARG A 45 -3.88 2.31 -4.58
CA ARG A 45 -4.41 3.64 -4.81
C ARG A 45 -5.79 3.77 -4.18
N PHE A 46 -5.89 4.60 -3.15
CA PHE A 46 -7.16 4.90 -2.50
C PHE A 46 -7.70 6.22 -3.05
N THR A 47 -8.93 6.20 -3.57
CA THR A 47 -9.61 7.42 -4.03
C THR A 47 -10.44 8.03 -2.90
N GLY A 48 -10.76 9.32 -3.01
CA GLY A 48 -11.62 9.99 -2.03
C GLY A 48 -10.92 10.42 -0.74
N ILE A 49 -9.58 10.37 -0.70
CA ILE A 49 -8.76 11.08 0.29
C ILE A 49 -8.87 12.59 0.00
N SER A 50 -10.01 13.19 0.34
CA SER A 50 -10.27 14.62 0.15
C SER A 50 -10.56 15.28 1.49
N GLY A 51 -10.23 16.56 1.61
CA GLY A 51 -10.45 17.30 2.86
C GLY A 51 -9.48 16.94 3.99
N LEU A 52 -8.37 16.27 3.68
CA LEU A 52 -7.27 16.09 4.64
C LEU A 52 -6.30 17.27 4.65
N SER A 53 -6.29 18.15 3.64
CA SER A 53 -5.35 19.29 3.61
C SER A 53 -5.46 20.15 4.87
N GLY A 54 -4.35 20.29 5.58
CA GLY A 54 -4.25 20.99 6.87
C GLY A 54 -4.89 20.27 8.07
N ALA A 55 -5.38 19.04 7.90
CA ALA A 55 -5.92 18.24 8.98
C ALA A 55 -4.80 17.54 9.78
N THR A 56 -4.98 17.45 11.10
CA THR A 56 -4.17 16.54 11.92
C THR A 56 -4.76 15.14 11.83
N ILE A 57 -3.94 14.19 11.40
CA ILE A 57 -4.29 12.77 11.34
C ILE A 57 -4.02 12.18 12.72
N ASP A 58 -5.04 11.68 13.40
CA ASP A 58 -4.89 11.08 14.73
C ASP A 58 -4.37 9.63 14.62
N ALA A 59 -4.94 8.85 13.69
CA ALA A 59 -4.59 7.47 13.41
C ALA A 59 -4.84 7.12 11.93
N ALA A 60 -4.10 6.14 11.41
CA ALA A 60 -4.33 5.53 10.11
C ALA A 60 -4.00 4.04 10.18
N THR A 61 -4.81 3.23 9.51
CA THR A 61 -4.68 1.78 9.44
C THR A 61 -4.91 1.31 8.00
N LEU A 62 -4.21 0.26 7.59
CA LEU A 62 -4.52 -0.50 6.37
C LEU A 62 -5.10 -1.85 6.78
N GLU A 63 -6.16 -2.28 6.11
CA GLU A 63 -6.78 -3.59 6.34
C GLU A 63 -6.66 -4.45 5.10
N PHE A 64 -6.30 -5.71 5.30
CA PHE A 64 -6.09 -6.68 4.23
C PHE A 64 -6.95 -7.92 4.47
N HIS A 65 -7.63 -8.36 3.42
CA HIS A 65 -8.41 -9.59 3.43
C HIS A 65 -7.55 -10.73 2.91
N SER A 66 -7.23 -11.68 3.77
CA SER A 66 -6.33 -12.78 3.42
C SER A 66 -7.01 -13.82 2.52
N LEU A 67 -6.38 -14.11 1.37
CA LEU A 67 -6.82 -15.21 0.51
C LEU A 67 -6.37 -16.58 1.06
N SER A 68 -5.16 -16.64 1.62
CA SER A 68 -4.51 -17.87 2.05
C SER A 68 -3.84 -17.71 3.43
N THR A 69 -3.52 -18.85 4.05
CA THR A 69 -2.69 -18.89 5.26
C THR A 69 -1.23 -18.89 4.86
N ASP A 70 -0.43 -17.99 5.45
CA ASP A 70 1.00 -17.87 5.20
C ASP A 70 1.72 -17.37 6.46
N SER A 71 2.93 -17.89 6.70
CA SER A 71 3.82 -17.48 7.79
C SER A 71 5.23 -17.14 7.28
N GLY A 72 5.38 -16.95 5.97
CA GLY A 72 6.62 -16.50 5.36
C GLY A 72 6.99 -15.11 5.84
N SER A 73 8.28 -14.89 6.12
CA SER A 73 8.78 -13.55 6.41
C SER A 73 8.87 -12.73 5.13
N PHE A 74 8.51 -11.46 5.23
CA PHE A 74 8.80 -10.45 4.23
C PHE A 74 9.29 -9.18 4.92
N GLY A 75 9.82 -8.25 4.13
CA GLY A 75 10.20 -6.92 4.59
C GLY A 75 10.09 -5.94 3.43
N GLY A 76 9.59 -4.75 3.72
CA GLY A 76 9.32 -3.73 2.72
C GLY A 76 9.35 -2.33 3.31
N ILE A 77 9.32 -1.35 2.40
CA ILE A 77 9.18 0.06 2.73
C ILE A 77 7.92 0.55 2.03
N TRP A 78 7.04 1.16 2.81
CA TRP A 78 5.82 1.81 2.37
C TRP A 78 6.08 3.30 2.25
N GLY A 79 5.54 3.92 1.21
CA GLY A 79 5.59 5.35 0.95
C GLY A 79 4.40 5.77 0.12
N ALA A 80 4.12 7.08 0.07
CA ALA A 80 3.09 7.63 -0.80
C ALA A 80 3.69 8.16 -2.08
N GLU A 81 2.91 8.15 -3.17
CA GLU A 81 3.27 8.82 -4.41
C GLU A 81 3.21 10.35 -4.24
N ASP A 82 4.23 11.04 -4.71
CA ASP A 82 4.32 12.50 -4.73
C ASP A 82 3.54 13.07 -5.93
N ALA A 83 2.21 12.96 -5.86
CA ALA A 83 1.28 13.51 -6.85
C ALA A 83 -0.08 13.81 -6.20
N GLU A 84 -0.69 14.95 -6.56
CA GLU A 84 -1.98 15.39 -6.01
C GLU A 84 -3.16 14.49 -6.42
N ASN A 85 -3.16 14.02 -7.66
CA ASN A 85 -4.18 13.12 -8.19
C ASN A 85 -3.54 12.11 -9.15
N PRO A 86 -2.81 11.11 -8.61
CA PRO A 86 -2.09 10.16 -9.44
C PRO A 86 -3.06 9.36 -10.32
N PRO A 87 -2.70 9.04 -11.57
CA PRO A 87 -3.49 8.15 -12.39
C PRO A 87 -3.50 6.74 -11.80
N THR A 88 -4.48 5.94 -12.22
CA THR A 88 -4.52 4.49 -11.97
C THR A 88 -3.27 3.80 -12.53
N PHE A 89 -2.97 2.59 -12.06
CA PHE A 89 -1.86 1.81 -12.60
C PHE A 89 -2.10 1.39 -14.05
N ALA A 90 -1.03 1.41 -14.86
CA ALA A 90 -1.02 1.00 -16.26
C ALA A 90 -0.17 -0.26 -16.46
N ALA A 91 -0.41 -0.99 -17.55
CA ALA A 91 0.39 -2.17 -17.92
C ALA A 91 1.79 -1.84 -18.47
N THR A 92 2.21 -0.56 -18.38
CA THR A 92 3.53 -0.11 -18.84
C THR A 92 4.59 -0.54 -17.83
N ASN A 93 5.66 -1.19 -18.30
CA ASN A 93 6.71 -1.65 -17.40
C ASN A 93 7.28 -0.51 -16.54
N GLY A 94 7.36 -0.75 -15.23
CA GLY A 94 7.91 0.20 -14.27
C GLY A 94 6.92 1.23 -13.77
N ASP A 95 5.62 1.06 -14.01
CA ASP A 95 4.62 2.06 -13.59
C ASP A 95 4.55 2.25 -12.07
N ILE A 96 4.96 1.27 -11.26
CA ILE A 96 5.10 1.47 -9.80
C ILE A 96 6.49 2.03 -9.49
N SER A 97 7.57 1.40 -9.97
CA SER A 97 8.93 1.76 -9.58
C SER A 97 9.41 3.12 -10.12
N ASN A 98 8.74 3.67 -11.14
CA ASN A 98 9.06 4.97 -11.70
C ASN A 98 8.24 6.11 -11.06
N ARG A 99 7.27 5.82 -10.18
CA ARG A 99 6.54 6.85 -9.43
C ARG A 99 7.45 7.46 -8.37
N THR A 100 7.50 8.78 -8.33
CA THR A 100 8.21 9.51 -7.28
C THR A 100 7.46 9.31 -5.98
N LEU A 101 8.18 8.99 -4.91
CA LEU A 101 7.60 8.87 -3.58
C LEU A 101 7.88 10.14 -2.76
N THR A 102 6.98 10.42 -1.82
CA THR A 102 7.23 11.41 -0.78
C THR A 102 8.32 10.91 0.19
N PRO A 103 9.00 11.81 0.93
CA PRO A 103 10.11 11.42 1.81
C PRO A 103 9.71 10.56 3.02
N THR A 104 8.48 10.72 3.54
CA THR A 104 8.04 9.96 4.70
C THR A 104 7.73 8.54 4.30
N THR A 105 8.35 7.60 5.01
CA THR A 105 8.20 6.16 4.77
C THR A 105 7.91 5.43 6.07
N CYS A 106 7.33 4.25 5.92
CA CYS A 106 7.05 3.33 7.02
C CYS A 106 7.62 1.97 6.63
N GLU A 107 8.43 1.39 7.51
CA GLU A 107 8.86 0.01 7.35
C GLU A 107 7.69 -0.94 7.64
N GLY A 108 7.70 -2.12 7.02
CA GLY A 108 6.71 -3.15 7.31
C GLY A 108 7.26 -4.53 6.98
N ASP A 109 7.27 -5.41 7.99
CA ASP A 109 7.75 -6.77 7.89
C ASP A 109 6.75 -7.83 8.39
N GLY A 110 7.18 -9.09 8.37
CA GLY A 110 6.37 -10.20 8.89
C GLY A 110 6.07 -10.11 10.40
N ASN A 111 6.83 -9.34 11.18
CA ASN A 111 6.52 -9.13 12.61
C ASN A 111 5.38 -8.13 12.78
N ASP A 112 5.31 -7.11 11.92
CA ASP A 112 4.23 -6.11 11.98
C ASP A 112 2.89 -6.66 11.50
N PHE A 113 2.91 -7.49 10.45
CA PHE A 113 1.70 -8.10 9.88
C PHE A 113 1.30 -9.40 10.60
N GLY A 114 2.27 -10.08 11.21
CA GLY A 114 2.07 -11.40 11.82
C GLY A 114 1.83 -12.51 10.79
N ASN A 115 1.33 -13.65 11.28
CA ASN A 115 0.98 -14.78 10.41
C ASN A 115 -0.39 -14.55 9.79
N TRP A 116 -0.46 -14.68 8.47
CA TRP A 116 -1.70 -14.65 7.72
C TRP A 116 -2.48 -15.94 7.96
N VAL A 117 -3.75 -15.78 8.30
CA VAL A 117 -4.73 -16.87 8.41
C VAL A 117 -5.76 -16.64 7.32
N SER A 118 -6.06 -17.65 6.49
CA SER A 118 -7.01 -17.51 5.38
C SER A 118 -8.39 -17.01 5.80
N SER A 119 -9.03 -16.17 4.98
CA SER A 119 -10.38 -15.65 5.21
C SER A 119 -10.52 -14.82 6.50
N THR A 120 -9.47 -14.09 6.88
CA THR A 120 -9.49 -13.14 8.01
C THR A 120 -9.01 -11.76 7.57
N ILE A 121 -9.42 -10.74 8.32
CA ILE A 121 -8.91 -9.38 8.16
C ILE A 121 -7.66 -9.22 9.00
N HIS A 122 -6.61 -8.65 8.42
CA HIS A 122 -5.37 -8.27 9.10
C HIS A 122 -5.23 -6.75 9.04
N THR A 123 -5.01 -6.13 10.18
CA THR A 123 -4.88 -4.66 10.31
C THR A 123 -3.41 -4.31 10.52
N PHE A 124 -2.90 -3.41 9.69
CA PHE A 124 -1.53 -2.90 9.75
C PHE A 124 -1.53 -1.40 10.05
N THR A 125 -0.71 -1.00 11.03
CA THR A 125 -0.43 0.42 11.34
C THR A 125 1.03 0.79 11.05
N GLY A 126 1.93 -0.20 11.10
CA GLY A 126 3.38 -0.04 11.05
C GLY A 126 4.00 0.55 12.33
N PRO A 127 5.34 0.48 12.47
CA PRO A 127 6.07 1.12 13.56
C PRO A 127 6.03 2.64 13.44
N SER A 128 5.91 3.35 14.56
CA SER A 128 5.78 4.82 14.61
C SER A 128 6.89 5.52 13.80
N PRO A 129 6.56 6.46 12.89
CA PRO A 129 5.28 7.15 12.77
C PRO A 129 4.18 6.37 12.02
N GLY A 130 4.47 5.19 11.48
CA GLY A 130 3.52 4.29 10.86
C GLY A 130 2.93 4.83 9.55
N ILE A 131 1.87 4.18 9.07
CA ILE A 131 1.05 4.69 7.96
C ILE A 131 0.49 6.08 8.27
N LYS A 132 0.22 6.38 9.54
CA LYS A 132 -0.19 7.72 9.99
C LYS A 132 0.79 8.81 9.52
N GLY A 133 2.10 8.58 9.65
CA GLY A 133 3.12 9.52 9.19
C GLY A 133 3.04 9.80 7.70
N ILE A 134 2.87 8.76 6.89
CA ILE A 134 2.73 8.88 5.43
C ILE A 134 1.49 9.71 5.08
N ILE A 135 0.35 9.41 5.69
CA ILE A 135 -0.90 10.15 5.42
C ILE A 135 -0.83 11.59 5.95
N GLN A 136 -0.14 11.83 7.08
CA GLN A 136 0.07 13.18 7.61
C GLN A 136 0.90 14.04 6.65
N GLU A 137 1.94 13.48 6.03
CA GLU A 137 2.74 14.22 5.05
C GLU A 137 1.89 14.63 3.83
N LEU A 138 1.01 13.75 3.35
CA LEU A 138 0.08 14.09 2.26
C LEU A 138 -0.94 15.16 2.65
N SER A 139 -1.33 15.27 3.93
CA SER A 139 -2.20 16.35 4.39
C SER A 139 -1.49 17.69 4.57
N ASP A 140 -0.18 17.68 4.76
CA ASP A 140 0.62 18.87 5.03
C ASP A 140 1.14 19.54 3.75
N ASN A 141 1.18 18.79 2.65
CA ASN A 141 1.52 19.26 1.30
C ASN A 141 0.33 19.94 0.60
#